data_AF-A0A6J7KYJ7-F1
#
_entry.id   AF-A0A6J7KYJ7-F1
#
_cell.length_a   1.000
_cell.length_b   1.000
_cell.length_c   1.000
_cell.angle_alpha   90.00
_cell.angle_beta   90.00
_cell.angle_gamma   90.00
#
_symmetry.space_group_name_H-M   'P 1'
#
loop_
_entity.id
_entity.type
_entity.pdbx_description
1 polymer ?
#
loop_
_entity_poly.entity_id
_entity_poly.type
_entity_poly.pdbx_seq_one_letter_code
_entity_poly.pdbx_strand_id
1 'polypeptide(L)'
;MRRVRLMAVAVAGVASAALVASAVVPASAAPIDRTSMGTRSLATVLNVANPAFDKNWADLDILTKAVATVLTVKPNSPVKKLANGRNSLTCFAPTDLAFKYFAEAATGKTIRTEANVFTGVVQYAGTLATSIGGGTTAVDVVETVLLSHCTAGTINSHAAMAAAHARATLSMFSGSQVSLRMVHGQIALYDTARQFLNARVIVVDINKGNKQIAHVINRVILPVDIDPAPYNPANCPKGLTC
;
A
#
# COMPACT_ATOMS: atom_id res chain seq x y z
N MET A 1 13.57 22.99 -67.66
CA MET A 1 12.17 23.16 -68.14
C MET A 1 11.91 22.17 -69.27
N ARG A 2 10.78 21.45 -69.21
CA ARG A 2 10.23 20.48 -70.21
C ARG A 2 11.10 19.22 -70.38
N ARG A 3 10.60 17.98 -70.29
CA ARG A 3 9.28 17.40 -70.62
C ARG A 3 9.02 16.15 -69.77
N VAL A 4 7.78 15.98 -69.35
CA VAL A 4 7.23 14.71 -68.85
C VAL A 4 7.01 13.78 -70.05
N ARG A 5 7.42 12.52 -69.93
CA ARG A 5 6.95 11.40 -70.76
C ARG A 5 6.76 10.17 -69.87
N LEU A 6 5.49 9.77 -69.68
CA LEU A 6 5.11 8.42 -69.26
C LEU A 6 5.53 7.42 -70.35
N MET A 7 6.01 6.23 -69.98
CA MET A 7 5.76 4.98 -70.70
C MET A 7 5.93 3.72 -69.82
N ALA A 8 4.89 2.91 -69.87
CA ALA A 8 4.84 1.43 -69.92
C ALA A 8 5.41 0.55 -68.78
N VAL A 9 4.46 0.05 -67.98
CA VAL A 9 4.21 -1.36 -67.56
C VAL A 9 5.28 -2.42 -67.89
N ALA A 10 5.73 -3.12 -66.84
CA ALA A 10 6.09 -4.53 -66.91
C ALA A 10 5.61 -5.24 -65.63
N VAL A 11 4.67 -6.18 -65.79
CA VAL A 11 4.20 -7.13 -64.79
C VAL A 11 5.19 -8.30 -64.76
N ALA A 12 5.76 -8.62 -63.60
CA ALA A 12 6.46 -9.88 -63.40
C ALA A 12 6.52 -10.27 -61.91
N GLY A 13 5.90 -11.41 -61.58
CA GLY A 13 6.38 -12.32 -60.55
C GLY A 13 5.96 -12.04 -59.10
N VAL A 14 4.74 -12.44 -58.74
CA VAL A 14 4.37 -12.70 -57.34
C VAL A 14 5.02 -14.03 -56.93
N ALA A 15 6.04 -13.97 -56.07
CA ALA A 15 6.51 -15.11 -55.29
C ALA A 15 6.17 -14.85 -53.82
N SER A 16 4.96 -15.24 -53.43
CA SER A 16 4.51 -15.19 -52.03
C SER A 16 5.18 -16.32 -51.24
N ALA A 17 6.27 -16.01 -50.54
CA ALA A 17 6.75 -16.85 -49.46
C ALA A 17 5.79 -16.68 -48.26
N ALA A 18 4.94 -17.67 -48.03
CA ALA A 18 4.08 -17.74 -46.86
C ALA A 18 4.93 -18.01 -45.60
N LEU A 19 5.28 -16.94 -44.89
CA LEU A 19 5.76 -17.02 -43.51
C LEU A 19 4.57 -17.40 -42.63
N VAL A 20 4.53 -18.65 -42.17
CA VAL A 20 3.61 -19.10 -41.13
C VAL A 20 4.06 -18.45 -39.82
N ALA A 21 3.57 -17.24 -39.55
CA ALA A 21 3.71 -16.61 -38.25
C ALA A 21 2.77 -17.33 -37.28
N SER A 22 3.33 -18.22 -36.46
CA SER A 22 2.63 -18.78 -35.29
C SER A 22 2.34 -17.64 -34.32
N ALA A 23 1.16 -17.03 -34.45
CA ALA A 23 0.66 -16.06 -33.49
C ALA A 23 0.35 -16.81 -32.18
N VAL A 24 1.29 -16.75 -31.24
CA VAL A 24 1.00 -17.01 -29.82
C VAL A 24 -0.01 -15.97 -29.37
N VAL A 25 -1.29 -16.35 -29.37
CA VAL A 25 -2.36 -15.56 -28.76
C VAL A 25 -2.06 -15.49 -27.26
N PRO A 26 -1.83 -14.30 -26.67
CA PRO A 26 -1.78 -14.23 -25.22
C PRO A 26 -3.14 -14.69 -24.69
N ALA A 27 -3.12 -15.68 -23.79
CA ALA A 27 -4.30 -16.09 -23.06
C ALA A 27 -4.83 -14.86 -22.30
N SER A 28 -5.84 -14.21 -22.86
CA SER A 28 -6.59 -13.17 -22.15
C SER A 28 -7.33 -13.87 -21.03
N ALA A 29 -6.90 -13.63 -19.79
CA ALA A 29 -7.68 -14.03 -18.62
C ALA A 29 -9.11 -13.52 -18.80
N ALA A 30 -10.11 -14.40 -18.65
CA ALA A 30 -11.50 -14.02 -18.73
C ALA A 30 -11.76 -12.81 -17.81
N PRO A 31 -12.47 -11.77 -18.28
CA PRO A 31 -12.79 -10.64 -17.43
C PRO A 31 -13.63 -11.16 -16.26
N ILE A 32 -13.10 -11.06 -15.03
CA ILE A 32 -13.93 -11.20 -13.84
C ILE A 32 -14.98 -10.11 -13.95
N ASP A 33 -16.24 -10.50 -14.04
CA ASP A 33 -17.36 -9.57 -14.06
C ASP A 33 -17.42 -8.82 -12.72
N ARG A 34 -16.76 -7.66 -12.68
CA ARG A 34 -16.69 -6.80 -11.50
C ARG A 34 -18.05 -6.21 -11.13
N THR A 35 -19.09 -6.42 -11.94
CA THR A 35 -20.48 -6.07 -11.58
C THR A 35 -21.08 -7.05 -10.58
N SER A 36 -20.54 -8.27 -10.47
CA SER A 36 -20.97 -9.28 -9.49
C SER A 36 -20.38 -9.13 -8.09
N MET A 37 -19.33 -8.30 -7.93
CA MET A 37 -18.66 -8.14 -6.62
C MET A 37 -19.50 -7.30 -5.67
N GLY A 38 -19.58 -7.76 -4.42
CA GLY A 38 -20.22 -7.05 -3.33
C GLY A 38 -19.55 -5.71 -3.01
N THR A 39 -20.26 -4.86 -2.27
CA THR A 39 -19.82 -3.51 -1.92
C THR A 39 -19.71 -3.30 -0.41
N ARG A 40 -19.50 -4.36 0.37
CA ARG A 40 -19.17 -4.21 1.80
C ARG A 40 -17.82 -3.48 1.89
N SER A 41 -17.76 -2.43 2.68
CA SER A 41 -16.58 -1.60 2.81
C SER A 41 -15.58 -2.19 3.81
N LEU A 42 -14.29 -1.91 3.62
CA LEU A 42 -13.26 -2.29 4.58
C LEU A 42 -13.43 -1.57 5.91
N ALA A 43 -13.89 -0.31 5.92
CA ALA A 43 -14.15 0.39 7.18
C ALA A 43 -15.17 -0.35 8.07
N THR A 44 -16.19 -0.97 7.46
CA THR A 44 -17.16 -1.81 8.19
C THR A 44 -16.55 -3.14 8.61
N VAL A 45 -15.80 -3.82 7.74
CA VAL A 45 -15.21 -5.14 8.06
C VAL A 45 -14.13 -5.04 9.13
N LEU A 46 -13.33 -3.97 9.11
CA LEU A 46 -12.29 -3.71 10.08
C LEU A 46 -12.81 -2.99 11.34
N ASN A 47 -14.11 -2.72 11.45
CA ASN A 47 -14.72 -2.02 12.58
C ASN A 47 -14.05 -0.66 12.92
N VAL A 48 -13.71 0.13 11.91
CA VAL A 48 -13.02 1.43 12.06
C VAL A 48 -13.75 2.41 12.99
N ALA A 49 -15.07 2.27 13.12
CA ALA A 49 -15.89 3.13 13.99
C ALA A 49 -15.69 2.86 15.49
N ASN A 50 -15.22 1.67 15.87
CA ASN A 50 -15.08 1.28 17.27
C ASN A 50 -13.70 0.66 17.54
N PRO A 51 -12.61 1.44 17.39
CA PRO A 51 -11.26 0.98 17.75
C PRO A 51 -11.18 0.79 19.27
N ALA A 52 -10.62 -0.33 19.72
CA ALA A 52 -10.48 -0.63 21.14
C ALA A 52 -9.09 -1.19 21.43
N PHE A 53 -8.25 -0.41 22.14
CA PHE A 53 -6.96 -0.93 22.56
C PHE A 53 -7.13 -2.05 23.59
N ASP A 54 -6.44 -3.15 23.37
CA ASP A 54 -6.36 -4.27 24.29
C ASP A 54 -4.93 -4.84 24.41
N LYS A 55 -4.77 -6.16 24.41
CA LYS A 55 -3.49 -6.87 24.56
C LYS A 55 -3.23 -7.84 23.40
N ASN A 56 -4.10 -7.87 22.40
CA ASN A 56 -4.06 -8.80 21.29
C ASN A 56 -3.32 -8.19 20.10
N TRP A 57 -2.00 -8.35 20.12
CA TRP A 57 -1.12 -7.82 19.06
C TRP A 57 -1.39 -8.34 17.62
N ALA A 58 -2.31 -9.28 17.43
CA ALA A 58 -2.66 -9.85 16.13
C ALA A 58 -3.82 -9.14 15.43
N ASP A 59 -4.61 -8.31 16.12
CA ASP A 59 -5.67 -7.52 15.51
C ASP A 59 -5.13 -6.19 14.94
N LEU A 60 -6.04 -5.25 14.74
CA LEU A 60 -5.87 -4.06 13.90
C LEU A 60 -6.34 -2.80 14.63
N ASP A 61 -6.38 -2.80 15.96
CA ASP A 61 -6.92 -1.69 16.74
C ASP A 61 -6.10 -0.41 16.64
N ILE A 62 -4.78 -0.51 16.50
CA ILE A 62 -3.92 0.65 16.20
C ILE A 62 -4.21 1.17 14.78
N LEU A 63 -4.41 0.29 13.80
CA LEU A 63 -4.73 0.68 12.42
C LEU A 63 -6.08 1.42 12.37
N THR A 64 -7.10 0.85 12.99
CA THR A 64 -8.46 1.43 13.01
C THR A 64 -8.47 2.75 13.78
N LYS A 65 -7.72 2.85 14.88
CA LYS A 65 -7.54 4.10 15.61
C LYS A 65 -6.84 5.18 14.78
N ALA A 66 -5.81 4.82 14.02
CA ALA A 66 -5.12 5.75 13.12
C ALA A 66 -6.07 6.29 12.05
N VAL A 67 -6.85 5.41 11.42
CA VAL A 67 -7.88 5.80 10.44
C VAL A 67 -8.92 6.74 11.07
N ALA A 68 -9.46 6.38 12.24
CA ALA A 68 -10.45 7.19 12.94
C ALA A 68 -9.90 8.58 13.31
N THR A 69 -8.64 8.65 13.75
CA THR A 69 -7.95 9.90 14.11
C THR A 69 -7.79 10.80 12.88
N VAL A 70 -7.33 10.25 11.75
CA VAL A 70 -7.21 11.00 10.50
C VAL A 70 -8.57 11.50 10.04
N LEU A 71 -9.62 10.68 10.07
CA LEU A 71 -10.95 11.10 9.62
C LEU A 71 -11.62 12.12 10.55
N THR A 72 -11.26 12.13 11.83
CA THR A 72 -11.74 13.14 12.79
C THR A 72 -11.16 14.51 12.46
N VAL A 73 -9.87 14.58 12.15
CA VAL A 73 -9.17 15.83 11.84
C VAL A 73 -9.35 16.25 10.37
N LYS A 74 -9.39 15.28 9.46
CA LYS A 74 -9.44 15.44 8.01
C LYS A 74 -10.62 14.63 7.44
N PRO A 75 -11.88 15.10 7.61
CA PRO A 75 -13.07 14.36 7.20
C PRO A 75 -13.18 14.13 5.67
N ASN A 76 -12.40 14.86 4.86
CA ASN A 76 -12.31 14.71 3.42
C ASN A 76 -11.03 13.99 2.95
N SER A 77 -10.28 13.38 3.88
CA SER A 77 -9.10 12.58 3.61
C SER A 77 -9.37 11.51 2.54
N PRO A 78 -8.41 11.20 1.63
CA PRO A 78 -8.52 10.05 0.74
C PRO A 78 -8.69 8.71 1.48
N VAL A 79 -8.33 8.63 2.76
CA VAL A 79 -8.58 7.47 3.63
C VAL A 79 -10.08 7.16 3.73
N LYS A 80 -10.96 8.14 3.54
CA LYS A 80 -12.43 7.94 3.48
C LYS A 80 -12.86 6.97 2.38
N LYS A 81 -12.03 6.70 1.37
CA LYS A 81 -12.29 5.68 0.35
C LYS A 81 -12.53 4.30 0.96
N LEU A 82 -11.96 3.99 2.12
CA LEU A 82 -12.17 2.74 2.86
C LEU A 82 -13.62 2.55 3.34
N ALA A 83 -14.39 3.63 3.48
CA ALA A 83 -15.80 3.57 3.84
C ALA A 83 -16.73 3.39 2.63
N ASN A 84 -16.25 3.67 1.41
CA ASN A 84 -17.03 3.53 0.19
C ASN A 84 -16.69 2.22 -0.54
N GLY A 85 -17.41 1.16 -0.22
CA GLY A 85 -17.23 -0.18 -0.79
C GLY A 85 -17.49 -0.31 -2.30
N ARG A 86 -17.86 0.78 -3.00
CA ARG A 86 -17.93 0.81 -4.48
C ARG A 86 -16.57 1.00 -5.13
N ASN A 87 -15.59 1.55 -4.41
CA ASN A 87 -14.23 1.70 -4.89
C ASN A 87 -13.53 0.34 -4.91
N SER A 88 -13.00 -0.06 -6.05
CA SER A 88 -12.12 -1.25 -6.12
C SER A 88 -10.73 -0.87 -5.63
N LEU A 89 -10.34 -1.45 -4.49
CA LEU A 89 -9.03 -1.21 -3.87
C LEU A 89 -8.58 -2.42 -3.05
N THR A 90 -7.28 -2.45 -2.78
CA THR A 90 -6.65 -3.44 -1.90
C THR A 90 -5.81 -2.72 -0.87
N CYS A 91 -5.92 -3.12 0.40
CA CYS A 91 -5.07 -2.60 1.46
C CYS A 91 -4.21 -3.70 2.09
N PHE A 92 -2.99 -3.35 2.46
CA PHE A 92 -2.09 -4.18 3.23
C PHE A 92 -2.17 -3.70 4.68
N ALA A 93 -2.95 -4.38 5.52
CA ALA A 93 -3.30 -3.93 6.86
C ALA A 93 -2.25 -4.40 7.89
N PRO A 94 -1.41 -3.51 8.45
CA PRO A 94 -0.45 -3.87 9.49
C PRO A 94 -1.17 -4.24 10.79
N THR A 95 -0.70 -5.30 11.45
CA THR A 95 -1.17 -5.66 12.80
C THR A 95 -0.68 -4.69 13.87
N ASP A 96 -1.28 -4.79 15.05
CA ASP A 96 -0.83 -4.04 16.23
C ASP A 96 0.61 -4.37 16.62
N LEU A 97 1.03 -5.63 16.43
CA LEU A 97 2.44 -6.04 16.54
C LEU A 97 3.35 -5.33 15.53
N ALA A 98 2.87 -5.13 14.29
CA ALA A 98 3.63 -4.43 13.26
C ALA A 98 3.88 -2.97 13.66
N PHE A 99 2.86 -2.30 14.19
CA PHE A 99 2.99 -0.95 14.74
C PHE A 99 3.89 -0.91 15.97
N LYS A 100 3.82 -1.92 16.84
CA LYS A 100 4.73 -2.03 18.00
C LYS A 100 6.18 -2.04 17.53
N TYR A 101 6.53 -2.91 16.59
CA TYR A 101 7.89 -2.98 16.07
C TYR A 101 8.35 -1.66 15.45
N PHE A 102 7.46 -0.99 14.71
CA PHE A 102 7.75 0.32 14.15
C PHE A 102 7.99 1.37 15.25
N ALA A 103 7.10 1.48 16.23
CA ALA A 103 7.21 2.45 17.31
C ALA A 103 8.43 2.20 18.20
N GLU A 104 8.75 0.94 18.51
CA GLU A 104 9.95 0.58 19.29
C GLU A 104 11.23 0.90 18.50
N ALA A 105 11.27 0.62 17.19
CA ALA A 105 12.41 0.97 16.35
C ALA A 105 12.57 2.49 16.19
N ALA A 106 11.47 3.23 16.09
CA ALA A 106 11.46 4.67 15.98
C ALA A 106 11.86 5.40 17.28
N THR A 107 11.50 4.83 18.45
CA THR A 107 11.73 5.48 19.76
C THR A 107 12.93 4.91 20.52
N GLY A 108 13.41 3.72 20.15
CA GLY A 108 14.41 2.97 20.91
C GLY A 108 13.93 2.45 22.26
N LYS A 109 12.63 2.59 22.57
CA LYS A 109 12.03 2.21 23.86
C LYS A 109 11.16 0.97 23.68
N THR A 110 11.17 0.06 24.65
CA THR A 110 10.22 -1.07 24.69
C THR A 110 8.85 -0.56 25.12
N ILE A 111 7.82 -0.89 24.35
CA ILE A 111 6.45 -0.42 24.59
C ILE A 111 5.55 -1.63 24.89
N ARG A 112 4.73 -1.54 25.95
CA ARG A 112 3.96 -2.69 26.48
C ARG A 112 2.46 -2.66 26.22
N THR A 113 1.92 -1.56 25.72
CA THR A 113 0.48 -1.37 25.52
C THR A 113 0.23 -0.73 24.16
N GLU A 114 -0.87 -1.09 23.50
CA GLU A 114 -1.26 -0.52 22.20
C GLU A 114 -1.47 0.99 22.27
N ALA A 115 -2.02 1.50 23.39
CA ALA A 115 -2.15 2.94 23.61
C ALA A 115 -0.80 3.68 23.56
N ASN A 116 0.24 3.11 24.19
CA ASN A 116 1.57 3.70 24.15
C ASN A 116 2.23 3.50 22.78
N VAL A 117 1.93 2.39 22.08
CA VAL A 117 2.40 2.19 20.71
C VAL A 117 1.81 3.26 19.79
N PHE A 118 0.50 3.48 19.84
CA PHE A 118 -0.16 4.52 19.07
C PHE A 118 0.40 5.91 19.39
N THR A 119 0.66 6.19 20.68
CA THR A 119 1.34 7.43 21.09
C THR A 119 2.72 7.55 20.45
N GLY A 120 3.52 6.47 20.45
CA GLY A 120 4.83 6.44 19.80
C GLY A 120 4.76 6.67 18.28
N VAL A 121 3.76 6.08 17.61
CA VAL A 121 3.50 6.31 16.17
C VAL A 121 3.21 7.80 15.91
N VAL A 122 2.33 8.42 16.68
CA VAL A 122 1.98 9.83 16.53
C VAL A 122 3.16 10.75 16.87
N GLN A 123 3.93 10.42 17.91
CA GLN A 123 5.14 11.17 18.27
C GLN A 123 6.17 11.15 17.16
N TYR A 124 6.48 9.97 16.62
CA TYR A 124 7.41 9.84 15.51
C TYR A 124 6.92 10.57 14.26
N ALA A 125 5.62 10.47 13.95
CA ALA A 125 5.00 11.24 12.88
C ALA A 125 5.13 12.76 13.10
N GLY A 126 5.04 13.25 14.34
CA GLY A 126 5.28 14.64 14.69
C GLY A 126 6.73 15.07 14.50
N THR A 127 7.69 14.22 14.88
CA THR A 127 9.12 14.47 14.62
C THR A 127 9.40 14.58 13.12
N LEU A 128 8.86 13.66 12.32
CA LEU A 128 8.97 13.71 10.86
C LEU A 128 8.32 14.96 10.28
N ALA A 129 7.12 15.31 10.74
CA ALA A 129 6.41 16.49 10.29
C ALA A 129 7.22 17.78 10.53
N THR A 130 7.90 17.85 11.69
CA THR A 130 8.81 18.95 12.02
C THR A 130 9.99 19.02 11.05
N SER A 131 10.60 17.88 10.72
CA SER A 131 11.72 17.81 9.77
C SER A 131 11.32 18.15 8.33
N ILE A 132 10.10 17.81 7.91
CA ILE A 132 9.56 18.16 6.60
C ILE A 132 9.25 19.66 6.51
N GLY A 133 8.73 20.24 7.61
CA GLY A 133 8.34 21.65 7.66
C GLY A 133 7.10 21.97 6.82
N GLY A 134 6.96 23.22 6.38
CA GLY A 134 5.90 23.65 5.46
C GLY A 134 4.48 23.57 6.02
N GLY A 135 4.31 23.56 7.36
CA GLY A 135 3.01 23.39 8.00
C GLY A 135 2.51 21.95 8.07
N THR A 136 3.35 20.96 7.73
CA THR A 136 3.04 19.53 7.87
C THR A 136 2.76 19.20 9.34
N THR A 137 1.69 18.48 9.59
CA THR A 137 1.31 18.00 10.93
C THR A 137 1.59 16.51 11.08
N ALA A 138 1.61 16.03 12.32
CA ALA A 138 1.68 14.59 12.59
C ALA A 138 0.53 13.82 11.91
N VAL A 139 -0.66 14.41 11.81
CA VAL A 139 -1.82 13.80 11.16
C VAL A 139 -1.61 13.68 9.66
N ASP A 140 -0.95 14.64 9.01
CA ASP A 140 -0.62 14.55 7.58
C ASP A 140 0.37 13.41 7.29
N VAL A 141 1.34 13.21 8.19
CA VAL A 141 2.29 12.10 8.08
C VAL A 141 1.58 10.76 8.31
N VAL A 142 0.73 10.65 9.35
CA VAL A 142 -0.07 9.43 9.60
C VAL A 142 -0.98 9.11 8.42
N GLU A 143 -1.67 10.11 7.85
CA GLU A 143 -2.49 9.94 6.64
C GLU A 143 -1.65 9.40 5.48
N THR A 144 -0.47 9.96 5.23
CA THR A 144 0.41 9.53 4.14
C THR A 144 0.86 8.09 4.33
N VAL A 145 1.20 7.69 5.57
CA VAL A 145 1.51 6.30 5.91
C VAL A 145 0.29 5.40 5.69
N LEU A 146 -0.92 5.79 6.09
CA LEU A 146 -2.12 4.98 5.80
C LEU A 146 -2.34 4.83 4.29
N LEU A 147 -2.08 5.87 3.51
CA LEU A 147 -2.21 5.83 2.05
C LEU A 147 -1.12 5.00 1.35
N SER A 148 0.05 4.79 1.97
CA SER A 148 1.07 3.86 1.46
C SER A 148 0.72 2.40 1.65
N HIS A 149 -0.36 2.09 2.37
CA HIS A 149 -0.83 0.73 2.57
C HIS A 149 -1.94 0.32 1.59
N CYS A 150 -2.47 1.22 0.77
CA CYS A 150 -3.59 0.91 -0.11
C CYS A 150 -3.28 1.26 -1.58
N THR A 151 -3.76 0.40 -2.47
CA THR A 151 -3.60 0.53 -3.93
C THR A 151 -4.94 0.37 -4.64
N ALA A 152 -4.99 0.85 -5.89
CA ALA A 152 -6.16 0.72 -6.74
C ALA A 152 -6.34 -0.73 -7.21
N GLY A 153 -7.60 -1.15 -7.35
CA GLY A 153 -7.96 -2.48 -7.84
C GLY A 153 -8.05 -3.53 -6.73
N THR A 154 -8.88 -4.55 -6.97
CA THR A 154 -9.06 -5.72 -6.10
C THR A 154 -8.02 -6.78 -6.48
N ILE A 155 -7.00 -6.95 -5.65
CA ILE A 155 -5.88 -7.87 -5.84
C ILE A 155 -6.02 -9.00 -4.82
N ASN A 156 -6.74 -10.06 -5.17
CA ASN A 156 -6.89 -11.22 -4.28
C ASN A 156 -5.57 -11.96 -4.10
N SER A 157 -5.52 -12.94 -3.20
CA SER A 157 -4.34 -13.76 -2.91
C SER A 157 -3.70 -14.36 -4.16
N HIS A 158 -4.51 -14.89 -5.09
CA HIS A 158 -4.01 -15.45 -6.35
C HIS A 158 -3.30 -14.39 -7.21
N ALA A 159 -3.93 -13.23 -7.40
CA ALA A 159 -3.33 -12.12 -8.13
C ALA A 159 -2.08 -11.56 -7.42
N ALA A 160 -2.11 -11.47 -6.09
CA ALA A 160 -0.98 -11.02 -5.28
C ALA A 160 0.21 -11.99 -5.38
N MET A 161 -0.04 -13.30 -5.35
CA MET A 161 0.99 -14.32 -5.56
C MET A 161 1.57 -14.24 -6.97
N ALA A 162 0.74 -14.15 -8.00
CA ALA A 162 1.20 -14.00 -9.39
C ALA A 162 2.06 -12.73 -9.57
N ALA A 163 1.61 -11.61 -9.01
CA ALA A 163 2.36 -10.35 -9.00
C ALA A 163 3.70 -10.48 -8.27
N ALA A 164 3.74 -11.19 -7.13
CA ALA A 164 4.95 -11.42 -6.37
C ALA A 164 5.95 -12.34 -7.09
N HIS A 165 5.47 -13.35 -7.82
CA HIS A 165 6.30 -14.18 -8.70
C HIS A 165 6.89 -13.37 -9.85
N ALA A 166 6.08 -12.46 -10.43
CA ALA A 166 6.50 -11.55 -11.49
C ALA A 166 7.36 -10.37 -10.99
N ARG A 167 7.60 -10.25 -9.68
CA ARG A 167 8.28 -9.10 -9.06
C ARG A 167 7.64 -7.75 -9.41
N ALA A 168 6.32 -7.73 -9.53
CA ALA A 168 5.57 -6.55 -9.94
C ALA A 168 5.65 -5.45 -8.87
N THR A 169 5.57 -4.20 -9.33
CA THR A 169 5.51 -3.02 -8.47
C THR A 169 4.11 -2.46 -8.48
N LEU A 170 3.59 -2.19 -7.29
CA LEU A 170 2.29 -1.59 -7.07
C LEU A 170 2.45 -0.09 -6.76
N SER A 171 1.61 0.75 -7.38
CA SER A 171 1.49 2.16 -7.03
C SER A 171 0.50 2.33 -5.88
N MET A 172 0.93 2.95 -4.80
CA MET A 172 0.10 3.22 -3.62
C MET A 172 -0.66 4.54 -3.75
N PHE A 173 -1.68 4.75 -2.93
CA PHE A 173 -2.43 6.01 -2.91
C PHE A 173 -1.63 7.19 -2.37
N SER A 174 -0.55 6.94 -1.61
CA SER A 174 0.43 7.96 -1.23
C SER A 174 1.29 8.44 -2.41
N GLY A 175 1.26 7.74 -3.55
CA GLY A 175 2.19 7.92 -4.66
C GLY A 175 3.48 7.10 -4.52
N SER A 176 3.72 6.44 -3.38
CA SER A 176 4.87 5.54 -3.21
C SER A 176 4.70 4.25 -4.02
N GLN A 177 5.82 3.57 -4.26
CA GLN A 177 5.87 2.29 -4.96
C GLN A 177 6.27 1.18 -4.00
N VAL A 178 5.60 0.03 -4.11
CA VAL A 178 5.93 -1.17 -3.32
C VAL A 178 6.08 -2.35 -4.27
N SER A 179 7.25 -2.99 -4.25
CA SER A 179 7.49 -4.20 -5.03
C SER A 179 7.06 -5.44 -4.27
N LEU A 180 6.27 -6.30 -4.91
CA LEU A 180 5.92 -7.61 -4.36
C LEU A 180 6.97 -8.64 -4.76
N ARG A 181 7.41 -9.49 -3.83
CA ARG A 181 8.33 -10.59 -4.11
C ARG A 181 7.95 -11.84 -3.34
N MET A 182 8.08 -13.00 -3.98
CA MET A 182 7.99 -14.28 -3.27
C MET A 182 9.31 -14.56 -2.54
N VAL A 183 9.25 -14.69 -1.21
CA VAL A 183 10.41 -14.97 -0.36
C VAL A 183 10.02 -16.03 0.67
N HIS A 184 10.67 -17.20 0.61
CA HIS A 184 10.39 -18.36 1.48
C HIS A 184 8.89 -18.76 1.48
N GLY A 185 8.26 -18.79 0.29
CA GLY A 185 6.86 -19.15 0.15
C GLY A 185 5.86 -18.09 0.63
N GLN A 186 6.31 -16.90 1.01
CA GLN A 186 5.47 -15.79 1.45
C GLN A 186 5.59 -14.59 0.52
N ILE A 187 4.50 -13.83 0.40
CA ILE A 187 4.49 -12.53 -0.29
C ILE A 187 5.16 -11.50 0.62
N ALA A 188 6.32 -11.00 0.21
CA ALA A 188 7.04 -9.91 0.84
C ALA A 188 6.82 -8.60 0.05
N LEU A 189 6.65 -7.50 0.78
CA LEU A 189 6.44 -6.16 0.27
C LEU A 189 7.70 -5.34 0.54
N TYR A 190 8.33 -4.89 -0.54
CA TYR A 190 9.54 -4.09 -0.53
C TYR A 190 9.17 -2.64 -0.78
N ASP A 191 9.32 -1.81 0.23
CA ASP A 191 9.18 -0.36 0.13
C ASP A 191 10.55 0.31 -0.01
N THR A 192 10.57 1.63 0.06
CA THR A 192 11.80 2.42 -0.04
C THR A 192 12.58 2.50 1.27
N ALA A 193 12.01 2.09 2.40
CA ALA A 193 12.53 2.33 3.74
C ALA A 193 13.53 1.23 4.16
N ARG A 194 14.80 1.41 3.81
CA ARG A 194 15.80 0.33 3.88
C ARG A 194 16.23 -0.03 5.30
N GLN A 195 16.09 0.89 6.26
CA GLN A 195 16.38 0.65 7.67
C GLN A 195 15.36 -0.29 8.36
N PHE A 196 14.18 -0.47 7.79
CA PHE A 196 13.14 -1.31 8.39
C PHE A 196 13.06 -2.65 7.68
N LEU A 197 12.64 -3.67 8.43
CA LEU A 197 12.37 -4.97 7.84
C LEU A 197 11.14 -4.86 6.92
N ASN A 198 11.28 -5.41 5.71
CA ASN A 198 10.20 -5.50 4.74
C ASN A 198 9.00 -6.29 5.28
N ALA A 199 7.80 -5.82 4.95
CA ALA A 199 6.56 -6.44 5.38
C ALA A 199 6.31 -7.77 4.66
N ARG A 200 5.63 -8.69 5.36
CA ARG A 200 5.17 -9.96 4.81
C ARG A 200 3.68 -10.12 5.04
N VAL A 201 2.99 -10.64 4.03
CA VAL A 201 1.58 -11.00 4.14
C VAL A 201 1.44 -12.24 5.02
N ILE A 202 0.59 -12.15 6.04
CA ILE A 202 0.32 -13.21 7.02
C ILE A 202 -1.12 -13.73 6.97
N VAL A 203 -2.09 -12.89 6.56
CA VAL A 203 -3.48 -13.28 6.31
C VAL A 203 -3.90 -12.66 4.98
N VAL A 204 -4.66 -13.40 4.18
CA VAL A 204 -5.07 -12.97 2.84
C VAL A 204 -6.58 -12.82 2.73
N ASP A 205 -7.01 -11.99 1.77
CA ASP A 205 -8.40 -11.90 1.29
C ASP A 205 -9.44 -11.55 2.36
N ILE A 206 -9.11 -10.65 3.30
CA ILE A 206 -10.11 -10.02 4.16
C ILE A 206 -11.15 -9.34 3.27
N ASN A 207 -12.43 -9.53 3.59
CA ASN A 207 -13.58 -9.03 2.82
C ASN A 207 -13.73 -9.67 1.41
N LYS A 208 -13.22 -10.90 1.21
CA LYS A 208 -13.36 -11.66 -0.05
C LYS A 208 -14.79 -11.62 -0.62
N GLY A 209 -14.86 -11.47 -1.94
CA GLY A 209 -16.13 -11.35 -2.67
C GLY A 209 -16.62 -9.90 -2.83
N ASN A 210 -15.95 -8.93 -2.21
CA ASN A 210 -16.26 -7.50 -2.36
C ASN A 210 -15.18 -6.76 -3.16
N LYS A 211 -15.52 -5.56 -3.64
CA LYS A 211 -14.59 -4.70 -4.38
C LYS A 211 -13.41 -4.20 -3.53
N GLN A 212 -13.57 -4.13 -2.22
CA GLN A 212 -12.49 -3.79 -1.30
C GLN A 212 -12.02 -5.03 -0.58
N ILE A 213 -10.72 -5.29 -0.60
CA ILE A 213 -10.14 -6.40 0.15
C ILE A 213 -8.88 -5.96 0.88
N ALA A 214 -8.49 -6.72 1.90
CA ALA A 214 -7.23 -6.47 2.59
C ALA A 214 -6.43 -7.75 2.79
N HIS A 215 -5.11 -7.58 2.85
CA HIS A 215 -4.15 -8.60 3.27
C HIS A 215 -3.46 -8.10 4.52
N VAL A 216 -3.44 -8.90 5.59
CA VAL A 216 -2.78 -8.50 6.84
C VAL A 216 -1.28 -8.68 6.70
N ILE A 217 -0.50 -7.71 7.18
CA ILE A 217 0.96 -7.69 7.11
C ILE A 217 1.61 -7.54 8.49
N ASN A 218 2.86 -8.02 8.61
CA ASN A 218 3.59 -8.05 9.88
C ASN A 218 4.57 -6.87 10.11
N ARG A 219 4.67 -5.91 9.18
CA ARG A 219 5.47 -4.67 9.30
C ARG A 219 4.71 -3.52 8.64
N VAL A 220 4.97 -2.30 9.10
CA VAL A 220 4.42 -1.07 8.52
C VAL A 220 5.18 -0.74 7.24
N ILE A 221 4.45 -0.42 6.17
CA ILE A 221 4.98 0.08 4.90
C ILE A 221 5.16 1.59 5.01
N LEU A 222 6.34 2.08 4.66
CA LEU A 222 6.68 3.50 4.76
C LEU A 222 6.75 4.14 3.38
N PRO A 223 6.20 5.36 3.21
CA PRO A 223 6.08 6.00 1.90
C PRO A 223 7.42 6.51 1.34
N VAL A 224 8.40 6.72 2.20
CA VAL A 224 9.72 7.24 1.89
C VAL A 224 10.77 6.58 2.79
N ASP A 225 12.02 6.58 2.35
CA ASP A 225 13.13 6.21 3.20
C ASP A 225 13.28 7.27 4.30
N ILE A 226 13.01 6.88 5.55
CA ILE A 226 13.06 7.75 6.71
C ILE A 226 14.15 7.26 7.65
N ASP A 227 15.27 7.97 7.66
CA ASP A 227 16.31 7.73 8.65
C ASP A 227 15.66 7.86 10.05
N PRO A 228 15.63 6.79 10.86
CA PRO A 228 15.18 6.90 12.23
C PRO A 228 16.28 7.68 12.92
N ALA A 229 16.12 9.01 12.96
CA ALA A 229 17.12 9.91 13.49
C ALA A 229 17.69 9.32 14.79
N PRO A 230 19.02 9.35 15.00
CA PRO A 230 19.56 8.99 16.30
C PRO A 230 18.86 9.85 17.34
N TYR A 231 18.28 9.20 18.34
CA TYR A 231 17.67 9.84 19.49
C TYR A 231 18.49 11.06 19.93
N ASN A 232 17.94 12.27 19.77
CA ASN A 232 18.55 13.50 20.22
C ASN A 232 17.83 14.00 21.49
N PRO A 233 18.45 13.91 22.68
CA PRO A 233 17.84 14.39 23.92
C PRO A 233 17.55 15.90 23.91
N ALA A 234 18.11 16.68 22.98
CA ALA A 234 17.81 18.10 22.82
C ALA A 234 16.39 18.39 22.29
N ASN A 235 15.69 17.39 21.75
CA ASN A 235 14.32 17.55 21.21
C ASN A 235 13.21 17.25 22.25
N CYS A 236 13.54 16.95 23.51
CA CYS A 236 12.54 16.78 24.57
C CYS A 236 11.97 18.17 24.97
N PRO A 237 10.65 18.40 24.91
CA PRO A 237 10.05 19.63 25.38
C PRO A 237 10.40 19.88 26.85
N LYS A 238 10.80 21.11 27.19
CA LYS A 238 11.19 21.46 28.56
C LYS A 238 10.06 21.13 29.54
N GLY A 239 10.38 20.36 30.58
CA GLY A 239 9.45 20.01 31.67
C GLY A 239 8.91 18.59 31.65
N LEU A 240 9.34 17.74 30.72
CA LEU A 240 9.01 16.32 30.68
C LEU A 240 10.29 15.48 30.80
N THR A 241 10.27 14.42 31.60
CA THR A 241 11.33 13.41 31.59
C THR A 241 11.10 12.47 30.41
N CYS A 242 11.88 12.72 29.34
CA CYS A 242 12.12 11.80 28.23
C CYS A 242 13.54 11.24 28.36
#